data_AF-A0AAE9YVC9-F1
#
_entry.id   AF-A0AAE9YVC9-F1
#
_cell.length_a   1.000
_cell.length_b   1.000
_cell.length_c   1.000
_cell.angle_alpha   90.00
_cell.angle_beta   90.00
_cell.angle_gamma   90.00
#
_symmetry.space_group_name_H-M   'P 1'
#
loop_
_entity.id
_entity.type
_entity.pdbx_description
1 polymer ?
#
loop_
_entity_poly.entity_id
_entity_poly.type
_entity_poly.pdbx_seq_one_letter_code
_entity_poly.pdbx_strand_id
1 'polypeptide(L)'
;MSESNLPLTEDAVRREQLSSDFANLREDFSKFSEECAFLFDAFAAVTREPECITEHTSEGVRHMCYWLKYQVIGYRGKIDEMQECWRVLSRKK
;
A
#
# COMPACT_ATOMS: atom_id res chain seq x y z
N MET A 1 -30.50 34.76 -12.37
CA MET A 1 -30.42 33.35 -11.95
C MET A 1 -28.94 33.03 -11.85
N SER A 2 -28.36 33.16 -10.65
CA SER A 2 -26.91 33.05 -10.44
C SER A 2 -26.49 31.58 -10.38
N GLU A 3 -25.74 31.16 -11.38
CA GLU A 3 -24.79 30.05 -11.27
C GLU A 3 -23.63 30.52 -10.36
N SER A 4 -23.43 29.93 -9.17
CA SER A 4 -22.15 30.06 -8.42
C SER A 4 -22.02 29.29 -7.09
N ASN A 5 -22.85 28.29 -6.76
CA ASN A 5 -22.71 27.56 -5.47
C ASN A 5 -22.21 26.10 -5.56
N LEU A 6 -21.70 25.64 -6.72
CA LEU A 6 -21.35 24.22 -6.93
C LEU A 6 -19.91 23.76 -6.57
N PRO A 7 -18.83 24.57 -6.56
CA PRO A 7 -17.47 24.02 -6.43
C PRO A 7 -17.07 23.60 -5.00
N LEU A 8 -17.69 24.19 -3.97
CA LEU A 8 -17.33 23.93 -2.56
C LEU A 8 -17.73 22.51 -2.11
N THR A 9 -18.80 21.96 -2.68
CA THR A 9 -19.31 20.63 -2.31
C THR A 9 -18.50 19.51 -2.94
N GLU A 10 -18.06 19.66 -4.20
CA GLU A 10 -17.26 18.64 -4.89
C GLU A 10 -15.85 18.49 -4.28
N ASP A 11 -15.18 19.61 -3.97
CA ASP A 11 -13.87 19.55 -3.32
C ASP A 11 -13.98 19.05 -1.87
N ALA A 12 -15.10 19.30 -1.16
CA ALA A 12 -15.36 18.71 0.15
C ALA A 12 -15.55 17.19 0.07
N VAL A 13 -16.34 16.70 -0.88
CA VAL A 13 -16.52 15.26 -1.13
C VAL A 13 -15.19 14.59 -1.49
N ARG A 14 -14.37 15.23 -2.34
CA ARG A 14 -13.04 14.71 -2.69
C ARG A 14 -12.09 14.65 -1.50
N ARG A 15 -12.14 15.63 -0.59
CA ARG A 15 -11.32 15.60 0.65
C ARG A 15 -11.75 14.49 1.60
N GLU A 16 -13.06 14.27 1.75
CA GLU A 16 -13.59 13.17 2.55
C GLU A 16 -13.17 11.82 1.98
N GLN A 17 -13.31 11.64 0.65
CA GLN A 17 -12.87 10.44 -0.04
C GLN A 17 -11.37 10.20 0.16
N LEU A 18 -10.54 11.23 -0.02
CA LEU A 18 -9.10 11.15 0.19
C LEU A 18 -8.74 10.76 1.62
N SER A 19 -9.48 11.25 2.61
CA SER A 19 -9.30 10.88 4.02
C SER A 19 -9.65 9.40 4.26
N SER A 20 -10.75 8.92 3.68
CA SER A 20 -11.15 7.52 3.72
C SER A 20 -10.11 6.61 3.05
N ASP A 21 -9.67 6.97 1.84
CA ASP A 21 -8.67 6.23 1.08
C ASP A 21 -7.34 6.15 1.84
N PHE A 22 -6.95 7.23 2.52
CA PHE A 22 -5.77 7.24 3.38
C PHE A 22 -5.90 6.30 4.59
N ALA A 23 -7.06 6.29 5.25
CA ALA A 23 -7.31 5.38 6.35
C ALA A 23 -7.25 3.91 5.90
N ASN A 24 -7.86 3.59 4.76
CA ASN A 24 -7.82 2.26 4.17
C ASN A 24 -6.39 1.85 3.78
N LEU A 25 -5.65 2.74 3.11
CA LEU A 25 -4.26 2.48 2.74
C LEU A 25 -3.38 2.21 3.96
N ARG A 26 -3.60 2.95 5.05
CA ARG A 26 -2.88 2.75 6.31
C ARG A 26 -3.19 1.37 6.90
N GLU A 27 -4.45 0.97 6.92
CA GLU A 27 -4.86 -0.35 7.43
C GLU A 27 -4.25 -1.48 6.59
N ASP A 28 -4.36 -1.38 5.26
CA ASP A 28 -3.77 -2.34 4.32
C ASP A 28 -2.25 -2.46 4.52
N PHE A 29 -1.55 -1.32 4.61
CA PHE A 29 -0.11 -1.29 4.83
C PHE A 29 0.28 -1.88 6.21
N SER A 30 -0.55 -1.69 7.23
CA SER A 30 -0.33 -2.30 8.55
C SER A 30 -0.37 -3.82 8.46
N LYS A 31 -1.41 -4.39 7.83
CA LYS A 31 -1.55 -5.84 7.63
C LYS A 31 -0.38 -6.39 6.82
N PHE A 32 -0.03 -5.72 5.72
CA PHE A 32 1.13 -6.09 4.90
C PHE A 32 2.44 -6.08 5.70
N SER A 33 2.63 -5.11 6.60
CA SER A 33 3.83 -5.01 7.42
C SER A 33 3.92 -6.15 8.45
N GLU A 34 2.79 -6.55 9.04
CA GLU A 34 2.71 -7.71 9.94
C GLU A 34 3.05 -9.02 9.19
N GLU A 35 2.52 -9.19 7.98
CA GLU A 35 2.87 -10.34 7.12
C GLU A 35 4.36 -10.35 6.74
N CYS A 36 4.95 -9.19 6.45
CA CYS A 36 6.38 -9.08 6.18
C CYS A 36 7.22 -9.51 7.39
N ALA A 37 6.87 -9.07 8.60
CA ALA A 37 7.58 -9.45 9.82
C ALA A 37 7.59 -10.97 10.00
N PHE A 38 6.43 -11.61 9.84
CA PHE A 38 6.31 -13.07 9.88
C PHE A 38 7.18 -13.75 8.80
N LEU A 39 7.17 -13.25 7.57
CA LEU A 39 7.94 -13.83 6.47
C LEU A 39 9.45 -13.69 6.67
N PHE A 40 9.92 -12.58 7.23
CA PHE A 40 11.33 -12.40 7.54
C PHE A 40 11.81 -13.37 8.61
N ASP A 41 11.00 -13.61 9.65
CA ASP A 41 11.29 -14.62 10.66
C ASP A 41 11.30 -16.02 10.05
N ALA A 42 10.33 -16.33 9.18
CA ALA A 42 10.27 -17.62 8.48
C ALA A 42 11.50 -17.84 7.57
N PHE A 43 11.91 -16.84 6.79
CA PHE A 43 13.12 -16.94 5.97
C PHE A 43 14.38 -17.07 6.82
N ALA A 44 14.49 -16.32 7.91
CA ALA A 44 15.60 -16.44 8.84
C ALA A 44 15.68 -17.86 9.44
N ALA A 45 14.55 -18.45 9.82
CA ALA A 45 14.50 -19.82 10.31
C ALA A 45 14.94 -20.83 9.24
N VAL A 46 14.40 -20.73 8.02
CA VAL A 46 14.74 -21.64 6.91
C VAL A 46 16.24 -21.57 6.56
N THR A 47 16.83 -20.37 6.56
CA THR A 47 18.27 -20.22 6.24
C THR A 47 19.20 -20.78 7.32
N ARG A 48 18.73 -21.06 8.53
CA ARG A 48 19.52 -21.72 9.58
C ARG A 48 19.68 -23.22 9.37
N GLU A 49 18.79 -23.82 8.60
CA GLU A 49 18.79 -25.25 8.24
C GLU A 49 18.87 -25.39 6.70
N PRO A 50 20.01 -25.02 6.08
CA PRO A 50 20.14 -24.98 4.63
C PRO A 50 19.91 -26.35 3.96
N GLU A 51 20.14 -27.46 4.65
CA GLU A 51 19.83 -28.82 4.22
C GLU A 51 18.33 -29.06 4.00
N CYS A 52 17.46 -28.29 4.67
CA CYS A 52 16.00 -28.34 4.51
C CYS A 52 15.50 -27.49 3.33
N ILE A 53 16.39 -26.74 2.65
CA ILE A 53 16.05 -25.93 1.47
C ILE A 53 16.01 -26.84 0.23
N THR A 54 14.85 -27.44 0.01
CA THR A 54 14.57 -28.22 -1.21
C THR A 54 14.25 -27.31 -2.40
N GLU A 55 14.10 -27.90 -3.59
CA GLU A 55 13.60 -27.19 -4.77
C GLU A 55 12.21 -26.58 -4.52
N HIS A 56 11.31 -27.31 -3.84
CA HIS A 56 9.99 -26.81 -3.47
C HIS A 56 10.06 -25.64 -2.49
N THR A 57 10.95 -25.72 -1.48
CA THR A 57 11.18 -24.61 -0.54
C THR A 57 11.71 -23.38 -1.28
N SER A 58 12.66 -23.59 -2.19
CA SER A 58 13.24 -22.52 -3.01
C SER A 58 12.20 -21.85 -3.90
N GLU A 59 11.29 -22.62 -4.49
CA GLU A 59 10.19 -22.10 -5.29
C GLU A 59 9.22 -21.28 -4.45
N GLY A 60 8.88 -21.76 -3.25
CA GLY A 60 8.06 -21.02 -2.29
C GLY A 60 8.69 -19.67 -1.93
N VAL A 61 9.98 -19.65 -1.59
CA VAL A 61 10.72 -18.40 -1.33
C VAL A 61 10.70 -17.48 -2.55
N ARG A 62 10.91 -18.01 -3.76
CA ARG A 62 10.84 -17.22 -5.00
C ARG A 62 9.48 -16.58 -5.20
N HIS A 63 8.39 -17.35 -5.06
CA HIS A 63 7.03 -16.84 -5.17
C HIS A 63 6.72 -15.76 -4.14
N MET A 64 7.11 -15.97 -2.88
CA MET A 64 6.90 -14.98 -1.83
C MET A 64 7.69 -13.69 -2.09
N CYS A 65 8.96 -13.80 -2.48
CA CYS A 65 9.77 -12.64 -2.86
C CYS A 65 9.18 -11.87 -4.07
N TYR A 66 8.66 -12.60 -5.06
CA TYR A 66 7.97 -11.99 -6.19
C TYR A 66 6.72 -11.24 -5.73
N TRP A 67 5.88 -11.87 -4.92
CA TRP A 67 4.67 -11.23 -4.37
C TRP A 67 5.00 -9.97 -3.55
N LEU A 68 5.97 -10.07 -2.62
CA LEU A 68 6.43 -8.95 -1.79
C LEU A 68 6.88 -7.75 -2.64
N LYS A 69 7.66 -8.00 -3.71
CA LYS A 69 8.12 -6.94 -4.62
C LYS A 69 6.95 -6.14 -5.20
N TYR A 70 5.91 -6.82 -5.69
CA TYR A 70 4.76 -6.14 -6.30
C TYR A 70 3.87 -5.44 -5.27
N GLN A 71 3.74 -5.98 -4.05
CA GLN A 71 3.05 -5.28 -2.97
C GLN A 71 3.75 -3.95 -2.65
N VAL A 72 5.08 -3.96 -2.47
CA VAL A 72 5.85 -2.74 -2.18
C VAL A 72 5.70 -1.69 -3.29
N ILE A 73 5.81 -2.11 -4.56
CA ILE A 73 5.60 -1.23 -5.71
C ILE A 73 4.17 -0.67 -5.71
N GLY A 74 3.17 -1.50 -5.43
CA GLY A 74 1.76 -1.11 -5.39
C GLY A 74 1.48 -0.08 -4.30
N TYR A 75 1.97 -0.30 -3.08
CA TYR A 75 1.82 0.68 -1.98
C TYR A 75 2.48 2.01 -2.32
N ARG A 76 3.69 1.98 -2.88
CA ARG A 76 4.35 3.21 -3.35
C ARG A 76 3.49 3.97 -4.36
N GLY A 77 2.94 3.28 -5.36
CA GLY A 77 2.06 3.88 -6.36
C GLY A 77 0.83 4.55 -5.73
N LYS A 78 0.14 3.85 -4.82
CA LYS A 78 -1.01 4.40 -4.09
C LYS A 78 -0.65 5.64 -3.26
N ILE A 79 0.52 5.64 -2.61
CA ILE A 79 1.01 6.81 -1.85
C ILE A 79 1.25 7.99 -2.79
N ASP A 80 1.92 7.77 -3.92
CA ASP A 80 2.22 8.82 -4.90
C ASP A 80 0.92 9.43 -5.47
N GLU A 81 -0.07 8.59 -5.81
CA GLU A 81 -1.40 9.02 -6.27
C GLU A 81 -2.12 9.88 -5.21
N MET A 82 -2.13 9.42 -3.96
CA MET A 82 -2.76 10.12 -2.85
C MET A 82 -2.11 11.48 -2.58
N GLN A 83 -0.79 11.55 -2.67
CA GLN A 83 -0.04 12.81 -2.52
C GLN A 83 -0.37 13.79 -3.65
N GLU A 84 -0.52 13.33 -4.89
CA GLU A 84 -0.91 14.19 -6.00
C GLU A 84 -2.35 14.70 -5.83
N CYS A 85 -3.29 13.83 -5.45
CA CYS A 85 -4.67 14.22 -5.12
C CYS A 85 -4.70 15.31 -4.03
N TRP A 86 -3.93 15.13 -2.95
CA TRP A 86 -3.79 16.13 -1.90
C TRP A 86 -3.23 17.46 -2.42
N ARG A 87 -2.18 17.42 -3.25
CA ARG A 87 -1.55 18.60 -3.84
C ARG A 87 -2.52 19.39 -4.71
N VAL A 88 -3.33 18.72 -5.52
CA VAL A 88 -4.35 19.36 -6.36
C VAL A 88 -5.41 20.04 -5.50
N LEU A 89 -5.91 19.37 -4.47
CA LEU A 89 -6.96 19.91 -3.58
C LEU A 89 -6.48 21.05 -2.68
N SER A 90 -5.21 21.05 -2.29
CA SER A 90 -4.60 22.09 -1.45
C SER A 90 -4.24 23.36 -2.22
N ARG A 91 -3.95 23.26 -3.52
CA ARG A 91 -3.69 24.42 -4.40
C ARG A 91 -4.95 25.19 -4.81
N LYS A 92 -6.13 24.58 -4.68
CA LYS A 92 -7.43 25.21 -4.97
C LYS A 92 -7.99 26.05 -3.81
N LYS A 93 -7.23 26.22 -2.74
CA LYS A 93 -7.68 26.87 -1.49
C LYS A 93 -7.38 28.37 -1.50
#